data_AF-A0AAJ2HCB9-F1
#
_entry.id   AF-A0AAJ2HCB9-F1
#
_cell.length_a   1.000
_cell.length_b   1.000
_cell.length_c   1.000
_cell.angle_alpha   90.00
_cell.angle_beta   90.00
_cell.angle_gamma   90.00
#
_symmetry.space_group_name_H-M   'P 1'
#
loop_
_entity.id
_entity.type
_entity.pdbx_description
1 polymer ?
#
loop_
_entity_poly.entity_id
_entity_poly.type
_entity_poly.pdbx_seq_one_letter_code
_entity_poly.pdbx_strand_id
1 'polypeptide(L)'
;MTYCVAMRLNSGLVFLSDSRTNAGVDHIGTFRKMSVYENPGDRVMVMMTAGNLSISQSIRQMLTDRTNAEGRSIWTATSMYEAAQILGDAIRAVHDREAAELSKFGIDFNVSIIFGGQIRGERCRLFQMYSAGNFIESHDENTYFQIGESKYGKPIIDRVVTPQTSLDEAAKCALISMDSTLKSNISVGLPLDLLVYESEDLAVTRFVTIDEQNQYFQMIRRSWGSQLKRVFEAIDDPVWDAPPEDTLNVLSTAADISEPVRVPPPNGVARGLQSVPRQILAEQDGDVGQAS
;
A
#
# COMPACT_ATOMS: atom_id res chain seq x y z
N MET A 1 11.93 2.93 -0.07
CA MET A 1 11.95 3.12 1.40
C MET A 1 10.81 4.02 1.84
N THR A 2 9.57 3.66 1.53
CA THR A 2 8.37 4.43 1.88
C THR A 2 7.16 3.58 1.57
N TYR A 3 6.12 3.63 2.40
CA TYR A 3 4.78 3.21 2.02
C TYR A 3 3.75 4.18 2.62
N CYS A 4 2.91 4.77 1.77
CA CYS A 4 1.75 5.54 2.19
C CYS A 4 0.51 5.05 1.44
N VAL A 5 -0.64 5.12 2.11
CA VAL A 5 -1.95 4.77 1.56
C VAL A 5 -2.99 5.78 2.04
N ALA A 6 -3.86 6.20 1.13
CA ALA A 6 -5.06 6.94 1.48
C ALA A 6 -6.29 6.33 0.84
N MET A 7 -7.41 6.39 1.54
CA MET A 7 -8.70 5.86 1.11
C MET A 7 -9.75 6.97 1.19
N ARG A 8 -10.59 7.06 0.16
CA ARG A 8 -11.74 7.95 0.03
C ARG A 8 -13.02 7.11 0.11
N LEU A 9 -13.79 7.35 1.16
CA LEU A 9 -15.05 6.65 1.43
C LEU A 9 -16.19 7.66 1.38
N ASN A 10 -17.44 7.19 1.41
CA ASN A 10 -18.60 8.06 1.53
C ASN A 10 -18.64 8.81 2.87
N SER A 11 -18.05 8.22 3.92
CA SER A 11 -18.00 8.76 5.27
C SER A 11 -16.81 9.70 5.53
N GLY A 12 -15.84 9.77 4.62
CA GLY A 12 -14.65 10.62 4.79
C GLY A 12 -13.37 10.02 4.21
N LEU A 13 -12.24 10.28 4.86
CA LEU A 13 -10.91 9.92 4.38
C LEU A 13 -10.09 9.20 5.45
N VAL A 14 -9.27 8.24 5.05
CA VAL A 14 -8.28 7.57 5.91
C VAL A 14 -6.90 7.71 5.28
N PHE A 15 -5.91 8.13 6.06
CA PHE A 15 -4.52 8.29 5.63
C PHE A 15 -3.60 7.52 6.56
N LEU A 16 -2.67 6.75 6.01
CA LEU A 16 -1.64 6.04 6.76
C LEU A 16 -0.29 6.15 6.06
N SER A 17 0.74 6.57 6.79
CA SER A 17 2.11 6.64 6.27
C SER A 17 3.11 6.03 7.23
N ASP A 18 4.10 5.31 6.70
CA ASP A 18 5.29 4.92 7.44
C ASP A 18 6.29 6.11 7.57
N SER A 19 7.36 5.95 8.34
CA SER A 19 8.33 7.03 8.59
C SER A 19 9.78 6.68 8.28
N ARG A 20 10.11 5.41 8.06
CA ARG A 20 11.46 5.00 7.65
C ARG A 20 11.82 5.60 6.29
N THR A 21 12.94 6.31 6.21
CA THR A 21 13.33 7.04 5.00
C THR A 21 14.82 6.89 4.73
N ASN A 22 15.18 6.79 3.45
CA ASN A 22 16.56 6.91 3.01
C ASN A 22 16.94 8.38 2.84
N ALA A 23 17.91 8.88 3.61
CA ALA A 23 18.45 10.22 3.42
C ALA A 23 19.87 10.23 2.82
N GLY A 24 20.39 9.07 2.40
CA GLY A 24 21.72 8.94 1.84
C GLY A 24 22.32 7.55 2.07
N VAL A 25 23.48 7.30 1.48
CA VAL A 25 24.25 6.07 1.74
C VAL A 25 24.47 5.95 3.25
N ASP A 26 24.07 4.81 3.83
CA ASP A 26 24.12 4.51 5.26
C ASP A 26 23.34 5.45 6.20
N HIS A 27 22.45 6.30 5.66
CA HIS A 27 21.64 7.21 6.45
C HIS A 27 20.15 6.86 6.36
N ILE A 28 19.75 5.85 7.14
CA ILE A 28 18.34 5.50 7.32
C ILE A 28 17.83 6.19 8.59
N GLY A 29 16.86 7.08 8.43
CA GLY A 29 16.28 7.84 9.53
C GLY A 29 14.76 7.78 9.57
N THR A 30 14.20 8.41 10.60
CA THR A 30 12.76 8.56 10.81
C THR A 30 12.34 9.96 10.38
N PHE A 31 11.56 10.05 9.32
CA PHE A 31 11.02 11.32 8.82
C PHE A 31 9.52 11.19 8.61
N ARG A 32 8.77 12.16 9.12
CA ARG A 32 7.32 12.21 8.94
C ARG A 32 6.98 12.46 7.47
N LYS A 33 6.15 11.58 6.91
CA LYS A 33 5.75 11.63 5.50
C LYS A 33 4.37 12.22 5.27
N MET A 34 3.60 12.44 6.34
CA MET A 34 2.29 13.07 6.34
C MET A 34 2.36 14.51 6.84
N SER A 35 1.82 15.45 6.08
CA SER A 35 1.67 16.86 6.46
C SER A 35 0.19 17.25 6.41
N VAL A 36 -0.25 18.04 7.38
CA VAL A 36 -1.63 18.51 7.49
C VAL A 36 -1.66 20.03 7.32
N TYR A 37 -2.54 20.51 6.47
CA TYR A 37 -2.88 21.91 6.24
C TYR A 37 -4.32 22.11 6.72
N GLU A 38 -4.46 22.71 7.89
CA GLU A 38 -5.75 22.84 8.58
C GLU A 38 -6.06 24.31 8.87
N ASN A 39 -7.28 24.71 8.52
CA ASN A 39 -7.93 25.93 9.02
C ASN A 39 -9.30 25.50 9.56
N PRO A 40 -9.44 25.30 10.89
CA PRO A 40 -10.62 24.66 11.47
C PRO A 40 -11.93 25.31 11.04
N GLY A 41 -12.87 24.48 10.61
CA GLY A 41 -14.16 24.89 10.09
C GLY A 41 -14.13 25.35 8.63
N ASP A 42 -12.98 25.60 8.01
CA ASP A 42 -12.86 26.02 6.61
C ASP A 42 -12.28 24.93 5.72
N ARG A 43 -11.14 24.33 6.07
CA ARG A 43 -10.48 23.31 5.25
C ARG A 43 -9.57 22.38 6.06
N VAL A 44 -9.49 21.14 5.61
CA VAL A 44 -8.48 20.16 6.03
C VAL A 44 -7.91 19.54 4.77
N MET A 45 -6.59 19.64 4.59
CA MET A 45 -5.88 18.99 3.48
C MET A 45 -4.68 18.23 4.02
N VAL A 46 -4.45 17.04 3.50
CA VAL A 46 -3.41 16.12 3.93
C VAL A 46 -2.55 15.80 2.71
N MET A 47 -1.24 15.93 2.89
CA MET A 47 -0.23 15.60 1.88
C MET A 47 0.65 14.47 2.42
N MET A 48 0.75 13.36 1.68
CA MET A 48 1.66 12.26 1.97
C MET A 48 2.71 12.13 0.87
N THR A 49 3.96 11.89 1.23
CA THR A 49 5.10 11.98 0.30
C THR A 49 5.86 10.66 0.19
N ALA A 50 6.33 10.35 -1.02
CA ALA A 50 7.26 9.26 -1.33
C ALA A 50 8.26 9.69 -2.40
N GLY A 51 9.41 9.03 -2.45
CA GLY A 51 10.49 9.34 -3.39
C GLY A 51 11.65 10.04 -2.70
N ASN A 52 12.28 11.01 -3.39
CA ASN A 52 13.43 11.72 -2.87
C ASN A 52 13.01 12.69 -1.74
N LEU A 53 13.65 12.55 -0.57
CA LEU A 53 13.34 13.33 0.63
C LEU A 53 13.62 14.83 0.46
N SER A 54 14.70 15.20 -0.23
CA SER A 54 15.04 16.61 -0.45
C SER A 54 14.00 17.29 -1.36
N ILE A 55 13.58 16.59 -2.43
CA ILE A 55 12.54 17.07 -3.35
C ILE A 55 11.22 17.23 -2.60
N SER A 56 10.77 16.22 -1.84
CA SER A 56 9.49 16.27 -1.14
C SER A 56 9.44 17.37 -0.06
N GLN A 57 10.55 17.59 0.67
CA GLN A 57 10.66 18.68 1.64
C GLN A 57 10.65 20.06 0.96
N SER A 58 11.36 20.21 -0.17
CA SER A 58 11.33 21.44 -0.98
C SER A 58 9.93 21.76 -1.48
N ILE A 59 9.18 20.77 -1.96
CA ILE A 59 7.79 20.94 -2.39
C ILE A 59 6.90 21.36 -1.22
N ARG A 60 7.01 20.68 -0.07
CA ARG A 60 6.24 21.02 1.15
C ARG A 60 6.48 22.46 1.58
N GLN A 61 7.74 22.89 1.62
CA GLN A 61 8.11 24.24 2.00
C GLN A 61 7.53 25.26 1.00
N MET A 62 7.71 25.00 -0.30
CA MET A 62 7.21 25.89 -1.34
C MET A 62 5.68 26.02 -1.30
N LEU A 63 4.97 24.92 -1.09
CA LEU A 63 3.50 24.92 -0.99
C LEU A 63 2.98 25.75 0.20
N THR A 64 3.76 25.81 1.28
CA THR A 64 3.39 26.55 2.50
C THR A 64 3.60 28.05 2.33
N ASP A 65 4.71 28.45 1.71
CA ASP A 65 5.16 29.84 1.70
C ASP A 65 4.76 30.61 0.43
N ARG A 66 4.51 29.93 -0.70
CA ARG A 66 4.26 30.60 -1.98
C ARG A 66 2.79 30.77 -2.32
N THR A 67 2.53 31.88 -2.98
CA THR A 67 1.41 32.05 -3.90
C THR A 67 1.86 31.64 -5.31
N ASN A 68 0.94 31.06 -6.08
CA ASN A 68 1.13 30.80 -7.50
C ASN A 68 1.14 32.11 -8.31
N ALA A 69 1.31 32.02 -9.63
CA ALA A 69 1.35 33.18 -10.52
C ALA A 69 0.06 34.04 -10.49
N GLU A 70 -1.07 33.44 -10.08
CA GLU A 70 -2.37 34.11 -9.93
C GLU A 70 -2.57 34.69 -8.52
N GLY A 71 -1.56 34.65 -7.65
CA GLY A 71 -1.65 35.14 -6.27
C GLY A 71 -2.40 34.19 -5.33
N ARG A 72 -2.71 32.96 -5.76
CA ARG A 72 -3.44 31.97 -4.97
C ARG A 72 -2.49 31.04 -4.23
N SER A 73 -2.83 30.67 -3.01
CA SER A 73 -2.07 29.71 -2.20
C SER A 73 -2.96 28.51 -1.86
N ILE A 74 -2.36 27.50 -1.25
CA ILE A 74 -3.11 26.36 -0.71
C ILE A 74 -4.22 26.80 0.26
N TRP A 75 -4.02 27.94 0.94
CA TRP A 75 -4.94 28.54 1.91
C TRP A 75 -6.05 29.39 1.28
N THR A 76 -5.91 29.78 0.01
CA THR A 76 -6.93 30.58 -0.71
C THR A 76 -7.56 29.84 -1.88
N ALA A 77 -7.14 28.61 -2.16
CA ALA A 77 -7.78 27.73 -3.12
C ALA A 77 -9.28 27.58 -2.81
N THR A 78 -10.09 27.66 -3.85
CA THR A 78 -11.56 27.60 -3.82
C THR A 78 -12.09 26.17 -3.95
N SER A 79 -11.27 25.26 -4.49
CA SER A 79 -11.59 23.84 -4.64
C SER A 79 -10.37 22.97 -4.35
N MET A 80 -10.60 21.70 -4.02
CA MET A 80 -9.53 20.73 -3.87
C MET A 80 -8.81 20.45 -5.21
N TYR A 81 -9.48 20.64 -6.35
CA TYR A 81 -8.85 20.55 -7.68
C TYR A 81 -7.83 21.66 -7.88
N GLU A 82 -8.21 22.90 -7.55
CA GLU A 82 -7.31 24.05 -7.61
C GLU A 82 -6.14 23.88 -6.63
N ALA A 83 -6.40 23.38 -5.42
CA ALA A 83 -5.35 23.05 -4.46
C ALA A 83 -4.36 22.02 -5.04
N ALA A 84 -4.85 21.00 -5.76
CA ALA A 84 -4.01 20.04 -6.47
C ALA A 84 -3.22 20.68 -7.63
N GLN A 85 -3.80 21.64 -8.37
CA GLN A 85 -3.07 22.41 -9.40
C GLN A 85 -1.93 23.23 -8.80
N ILE A 86 -2.17 23.93 -7.69
CA ILE A 86 -1.16 24.71 -6.96
C ILE A 86 -0.02 23.79 -6.49
N LEU A 87 -0.35 22.60 -5.98
CA LEU A 87 0.65 21.60 -5.64
C LEU A 87 1.42 21.10 -6.89
N GLY A 88 0.75 20.89 -8.00
CA GLY A 88 1.36 20.55 -9.29
C GLY A 88 2.37 21.60 -9.77
N ASP A 89 2.05 22.88 -9.62
CA ASP A 89 2.94 23.99 -9.94
C ASP A 89 4.14 24.05 -9.00
N ALA A 90 3.96 23.75 -7.72
CA ALA A 90 5.07 23.62 -6.77
C ALA A 90 6.02 22.47 -7.15
N ILE A 91 5.48 21.32 -7.59
CA ILE A 91 6.29 20.20 -8.09
C ILE A 91 7.13 20.64 -9.30
N ARG A 92 6.52 21.31 -10.28
CA ARG A 92 7.22 21.81 -11.48
C ARG A 92 8.29 22.83 -11.15
N ALA A 93 8.01 23.77 -10.25
CA ALA A 93 8.98 24.77 -9.84
C ALA A 93 10.21 24.16 -9.13
N VAL A 94 10.03 23.09 -8.35
CA VAL A 94 11.16 22.34 -7.76
C VAL A 94 11.89 21.52 -8.83
N HIS A 95 11.16 20.90 -9.76
CA HIS A 95 11.74 20.21 -10.91
C HIS A 95 12.64 21.14 -11.74
N ASP A 96 12.14 22.32 -12.13
CA ASP A 96 12.88 23.29 -12.94
C ASP A 96 14.17 23.78 -12.24
N ARG A 97 14.17 23.80 -10.90
CA ARG A 97 15.33 24.19 -10.09
C ARG A 97 16.37 23.07 -9.96
N GLU A 98 15.93 21.82 -9.77
CA GLU A 98 16.80 20.75 -9.27
C GLU A 98 17.07 19.63 -10.28
N ALA A 99 16.14 19.34 -11.21
CA ALA A 99 16.21 18.15 -12.06
C ALA A 99 17.47 18.13 -12.94
N ALA A 100 17.86 19.27 -13.49
CA ALA A 100 19.05 19.37 -14.36
C ALA A 100 20.35 19.08 -13.60
N GLU A 101 20.48 19.53 -12.35
CA GLU A 101 21.65 19.25 -11.53
C GLU A 101 21.65 17.80 -11.02
N LEU A 102 20.50 17.29 -10.55
CA LEU A 102 20.36 15.89 -10.13
C LEU A 102 20.76 14.92 -11.24
N SER A 103 20.34 15.20 -12.47
CA SER A 103 20.66 14.38 -13.64
C SER A 103 22.18 14.29 -13.90
N LYS A 104 22.95 15.36 -13.66
CA LYS A 104 24.41 15.33 -13.79
C LYS A 104 25.09 14.38 -12.80
N PHE A 105 24.47 14.13 -11.66
CA PHE A 105 24.93 13.15 -10.67
C PHE A 105 24.28 11.77 -10.84
N GLY A 106 23.54 11.53 -11.93
CA GLY A 106 22.86 10.27 -12.20
C GLY A 106 21.68 10.00 -11.27
N ILE A 107 21.07 11.06 -10.71
CA ILE A 107 19.91 10.96 -9.82
C ILE A 107 18.67 11.42 -10.59
N ASP A 108 17.67 10.57 -10.67
CA ASP A 108 16.39 10.93 -11.27
C ASP A 108 15.56 11.84 -10.35
N PHE A 109 14.89 12.83 -10.95
CA PHE A 109 13.86 13.58 -10.25
C PHE A 109 12.65 12.68 -10.02
N ASN A 110 12.50 12.17 -8.80
CA ASN A 110 11.44 11.23 -8.45
C ASN A 110 10.71 11.65 -7.18
N VAL A 111 9.42 11.95 -7.34
CA VAL A 111 8.50 12.25 -6.25
C VAL A 111 7.10 11.76 -6.60
N SER A 112 6.42 11.15 -5.65
CA SER A 112 5.00 10.84 -5.74
C SER A 112 4.31 11.31 -4.47
N ILE A 113 3.14 11.94 -4.64
CA ILE A 113 2.40 12.55 -3.53
C ILE A 113 0.97 12.08 -3.60
N ILE A 114 0.42 11.71 -2.45
CA ILE A 114 -1.02 11.60 -2.26
C ILE A 114 -1.49 12.89 -1.61
N PHE A 115 -2.50 13.53 -2.19
CA PHE A 115 -3.06 14.77 -1.70
C PHE A 115 -4.57 14.62 -1.57
N GLY A 116 -5.13 14.84 -0.39
CA GLY A 116 -6.56 14.67 -0.18
C GLY A 116 -7.07 15.48 0.99
N GLY A 117 -8.38 15.69 1.05
CA GLY A 117 -8.98 16.55 2.05
C GLY A 117 -10.36 17.04 1.66
N GLN A 118 -10.77 18.10 2.33
CA GLN A 118 -12.04 18.77 2.11
C GLN A 118 -11.89 20.27 2.36
N ILE A 119 -12.46 21.06 1.45
CA ILE A 119 -12.70 22.50 1.62
C ILE A 119 -14.20 22.67 1.85
N ARG A 120 -14.59 23.59 2.73
CA ARG A 120 -15.98 23.88 3.07
C ARG A 120 -16.84 24.03 1.81
N GLY A 121 -17.92 23.26 1.74
CA GLY A 121 -18.85 23.27 0.60
C GLY A 121 -18.47 22.33 -0.55
N GLU A 122 -17.32 21.65 -0.49
CA GLU A 122 -16.98 20.54 -1.40
C GLU A 122 -17.09 19.20 -0.68
N ARG A 123 -17.26 18.12 -1.44
CA ARG A 123 -17.08 16.75 -0.93
C ARG A 123 -15.61 16.46 -0.62
N CYS A 124 -15.36 15.40 0.17
CA CYS A 124 -14.02 14.83 0.28
C CYS A 124 -13.46 14.44 -1.09
N ARG A 125 -12.22 14.86 -1.38
CA ARG A 125 -11.51 14.56 -2.63
C ARG A 125 -10.11 14.07 -2.34
N LEU A 126 -9.60 13.19 -3.19
CA LEU A 126 -8.31 12.53 -3.03
C LEU A 126 -7.65 12.34 -4.39
N PHE A 127 -6.38 12.73 -4.47
CA PHE A 127 -5.58 12.83 -5.68
C PHE A 127 -4.25 12.09 -5.53
N GLN A 128 -3.74 11.58 -6.64
CA GLN A 128 -2.36 11.12 -6.78
C GLN A 128 -1.61 12.06 -7.72
N MET A 129 -0.58 12.72 -7.19
CA MET A 129 0.33 13.59 -7.92
C MET A 129 1.54 12.80 -8.44
N TYR A 130 1.91 13.07 -9.68
CA TYR A 130 3.10 12.51 -10.33
C TYR A 130 4.25 13.52 -10.39
N SER A 131 5.46 13.05 -10.67
CA SER A 131 6.66 13.88 -10.72
C SER A 131 6.62 14.98 -11.80
N ALA A 132 5.77 14.83 -12.82
CA ALA A 132 5.53 15.86 -13.85
C ALA A 132 4.54 16.97 -13.40
N GLY A 133 4.05 16.90 -12.16
CA GLY A 133 3.10 17.85 -11.58
C GLY A 133 1.66 17.68 -12.07
N ASN A 134 1.39 16.72 -12.95
CA ASN A 134 0.03 16.28 -13.26
C ASN A 134 -0.49 15.30 -12.20
N PHE A 135 -1.80 15.03 -12.22
CA PHE A 135 -2.45 14.22 -11.21
C PHE A 135 -3.70 13.53 -11.73
N ILE A 136 -4.13 12.50 -11.01
CA ILE A 136 -5.44 11.86 -11.16
C ILE A 136 -6.25 11.97 -9.87
N GLU A 137 -7.57 11.82 -9.95
CA GLU A 137 -8.50 11.87 -8.82
C GLU A 137 -9.19 10.51 -8.61
N SER A 138 -9.37 10.13 -7.36
CA SER A 138 -10.13 8.95 -6.95
C SER A 138 -11.64 9.13 -7.18
N HIS A 139 -12.26 8.07 -7.68
CA HIS A 139 -13.70 7.96 -7.92
C HIS A 139 -14.22 6.67 -7.28
N ASP A 140 -15.50 6.35 -7.46
CA ASP A 140 -16.12 5.21 -6.78
C ASP A 140 -15.56 3.86 -7.27
N GLU A 141 -15.04 3.82 -8.50
CA GLU A 141 -14.36 2.66 -9.09
C GLU A 141 -12.94 2.47 -8.55
N ASN A 142 -12.33 3.54 -8.01
CA ASN A 142 -10.99 3.49 -7.43
C ASN A 142 -10.91 4.43 -6.22
N THR A 143 -11.23 3.86 -5.05
CA THR A 143 -11.41 4.58 -3.79
C THR A 143 -10.11 4.86 -3.05
N TYR A 144 -8.95 4.42 -3.53
CA TYR A 144 -7.70 4.57 -2.78
C TYR A 144 -6.49 4.81 -3.69
N PHE A 145 -5.45 5.40 -3.10
CA PHE A 145 -4.14 5.49 -3.74
C PHE A 145 -3.06 4.98 -2.80
N GLN A 146 -1.99 4.44 -3.39
CA GLN A 146 -0.80 4.02 -2.68
C GLN A 146 0.45 4.58 -3.37
N ILE A 147 1.45 4.97 -2.58
CA ILE A 147 2.75 5.44 -3.07
C ILE A 147 3.90 4.73 -2.31
N GLY A 148 5.04 4.59 -2.96
CA GLY A 148 6.18 3.82 -2.45
C GLY A 148 6.03 2.30 -2.68
N GLU A 149 6.40 1.49 -1.70
CA GLU A 149 6.38 0.02 -1.72
C GLU A 149 4.96 -0.55 -1.52
N SER A 150 4.07 -0.27 -2.47
CA SER A 150 2.62 -0.50 -2.34
C SER A 150 2.15 -1.93 -2.60
N LYS A 151 2.94 -2.74 -3.30
CA LYS A 151 2.50 -4.04 -3.85
C LYS A 151 2.10 -5.06 -2.78
N TYR A 152 2.80 -5.09 -1.65
CA TYR A 152 2.60 -6.10 -0.59
C TYR A 152 1.27 -5.91 0.14
N GLY A 153 0.90 -4.65 0.39
CA GLY A 153 -0.31 -4.28 1.12
C GLY A 153 -1.55 -4.14 0.22
N LYS A 154 -1.40 -4.19 -1.10
CA LYS A 154 -2.50 -3.99 -2.05
C LYS A 154 -3.60 -5.06 -1.98
N PRO A 155 -3.30 -6.38 -1.91
CA PRO A 155 -4.33 -7.42 -2.05
C PRO A 155 -5.39 -7.46 -0.94
N ILE A 156 -5.11 -6.90 0.25
CA ILE A 156 -6.14 -6.81 1.30
C ILE A 156 -7.08 -5.63 1.07
N ILE A 157 -6.57 -4.54 0.51
CA ILE A 157 -7.36 -3.35 0.18
C ILE A 157 -8.34 -3.70 -0.95
N ASP A 158 -7.84 -4.34 -2.01
CA ASP A 158 -8.65 -4.79 -3.17
C ASP A 158 -9.80 -5.73 -2.78
N ARG A 159 -9.69 -6.44 -1.64
CA ARG A 159 -10.70 -7.41 -1.17
C ARG A 159 -11.75 -6.81 -0.24
N VAL A 160 -11.44 -5.71 0.45
CA VAL A 160 -12.23 -5.23 1.60
C VAL A 160 -12.79 -3.83 1.39
N VAL A 161 -12.04 -2.95 0.73
CA VAL A 161 -12.38 -1.52 0.68
C VAL A 161 -13.32 -1.23 -0.47
N THR A 162 -14.46 -0.62 -0.14
CA THR A 162 -15.50 -0.15 -1.05
C THR A 162 -15.92 1.26 -0.62
N PRO A 163 -16.64 2.05 -1.46
CA PRO A 163 -17.11 3.37 -1.05
C PRO A 163 -17.95 3.38 0.24
N GLN A 164 -18.63 2.26 0.55
CA GLN A 164 -19.52 2.10 1.71
C GLN A 164 -18.79 1.61 2.97
N THR A 165 -17.53 1.20 2.87
CA THR A 165 -16.73 0.78 4.03
C THR A 165 -16.68 1.88 5.08
N SER A 166 -16.83 1.52 6.36
CA SER A 166 -16.75 2.49 7.45
C SER A 166 -15.32 3.00 7.66
N LEU A 167 -15.16 4.20 8.23
CA LEU A 167 -13.84 4.77 8.54
C LEU A 167 -13.00 3.82 9.43
N ASP A 168 -13.63 3.17 10.41
CA ASP A 168 -12.95 2.26 11.33
C ASP A 168 -12.49 0.96 10.62
N GLU A 169 -13.29 0.42 9.71
CA GLU A 169 -12.90 -0.75 8.91
C GLU A 169 -11.80 -0.41 7.91
N ALA A 170 -11.86 0.77 7.27
CA ALA A 170 -10.82 1.24 6.39
C ALA A 170 -9.50 1.48 7.15
N ALA A 171 -9.55 2.06 8.35
CA ALA A 171 -8.38 2.20 9.21
C ALA A 171 -7.78 0.84 9.61
N LYS A 172 -8.61 -0.14 9.99
CA LYS A 172 -8.15 -1.52 10.24
C LYS A 172 -7.50 -2.14 8.99
N CYS A 173 -8.12 -1.98 7.82
CA CYS A 173 -7.60 -2.48 6.55
C CYS A 173 -6.25 -1.86 6.21
N ALA A 174 -6.10 -0.54 6.38
CA ALA A 174 -4.83 0.17 6.18
C ALA A 174 -3.73 -0.35 7.12
N LEU A 175 -4.03 -0.62 8.40
CA LEU A 175 -3.08 -1.19 9.34
C LEU A 175 -2.66 -2.63 8.98
N ILE A 176 -3.59 -3.47 8.52
CA ILE A 176 -3.27 -4.83 8.04
C ILE A 176 -2.43 -4.78 6.76
N SER A 177 -2.75 -3.86 5.85
CA SER A 177 -1.97 -3.57 4.66
C SER A 177 -0.53 -3.19 5.02
N MET A 178 -0.36 -2.32 6.03
CA MET A 178 0.95 -1.93 6.55
C MET A 178 1.69 -3.09 7.23
N ASP A 179 1.03 -3.95 8.02
CA ASP A 179 1.67 -5.14 8.61
C ASP A 179 2.25 -6.07 7.55
N SER A 180 1.49 -6.31 6.47
CA SER A 180 1.92 -7.15 5.36
C SER A 180 3.17 -6.59 4.68
N THR A 181 3.22 -5.27 4.48
CA THR A 181 4.36 -4.57 3.90
C THR A 181 5.58 -4.58 4.84
N LEU A 182 5.40 -4.27 6.14
CA LEU A 182 6.47 -4.27 7.14
C LEU A 182 7.14 -5.65 7.27
N LYS A 183 6.37 -6.74 7.18
CA LYS A 183 6.90 -8.11 7.23
C LYS A 183 7.70 -8.49 5.98
N SER A 184 7.38 -7.89 4.84
CA SER A 184 7.89 -8.34 3.54
C SER A 184 8.94 -7.41 2.93
N ASN A 185 9.07 -6.18 3.44
CA ASN A 185 9.99 -5.18 2.89
C ASN A 185 10.58 -4.29 4.00
N ILE A 186 11.88 -4.45 4.27
CA ILE A 186 12.62 -3.73 5.33
C ILE A 186 12.69 -2.21 5.10
N SER A 187 12.44 -1.76 3.88
CA SER A 187 12.51 -0.34 3.52
C SER A 187 11.34 0.48 4.06
N VAL A 188 10.30 -0.19 4.57
CA VAL A 188 9.15 0.40 5.26
C VAL A 188 9.32 0.18 6.76
N GLY A 189 8.96 1.15 7.59
CA GLY A 189 9.22 1.05 9.03
C GLY A 189 8.42 2.00 9.91
N LEU A 190 8.29 1.57 11.17
CA LEU A 190 7.71 2.34 12.27
C LEU A 190 8.58 3.56 12.64
N PRO A 191 8.00 4.58 13.29
CA PRO A 191 6.57 4.74 13.60
C PRO A 191 5.69 4.99 12.36
N LEU A 192 4.38 4.83 12.50
CA LEU A 192 3.37 5.22 11.50
C LEU A 192 2.62 6.46 11.95
N ASP A 193 2.17 7.28 11.02
CA ASP A 193 1.17 8.32 11.27
C ASP A 193 -0.15 7.87 10.63
N LEU A 194 -1.21 7.77 11.44
CA LEU A 194 -2.59 7.46 11.02
C LEU A 194 -3.48 8.67 11.27
N LEU A 195 -4.20 9.12 10.23
CA LEU A 195 -5.21 10.17 10.30
C LEU A 195 -6.54 9.64 9.75
N VAL A 196 -7.61 9.83 10.50
CA VAL A 196 -8.98 9.52 10.07
C VAL A 196 -9.77 10.82 10.08
N TYR A 197 -10.36 11.16 8.95
CA TYR A 197 -11.11 12.39 8.73
C TYR A 197 -12.56 12.04 8.40
N GLU A 198 -13.50 12.59 9.16
CA GLU A 198 -14.94 12.45 8.92
C GLU A 198 -15.42 13.60 8.02
N SER A 199 -16.25 13.28 7.02
CA SER A 199 -16.74 14.29 6.07
C SER A 199 -17.53 15.38 6.81
N GLU A 200 -17.34 16.63 6.38
CA GLU A 200 -17.93 17.86 6.96
C GLU A 200 -17.36 18.31 8.33
N ASP A 201 -16.48 17.54 8.99
CA ASP A 201 -15.88 17.97 10.27
C ASP A 201 -15.04 19.24 10.11
N LEU A 202 -14.36 19.37 8.96
CA LEU A 202 -13.43 20.47 8.62
C LEU A 202 -12.40 20.77 9.73
N ALA A 203 -12.05 19.76 10.54
CA ALA A 203 -11.00 19.78 11.54
C ALA A 203 -10.40 18.37 11.69
N VAL A 204 -9.15 18.26 12.16
CA VAL A 204 -8.51 16.98 12.45
C VAL A 204 -8.89 16.53 13.85
N THR A 205 -9.77 15.54 13.94
CA THR A 205 -10.29 15.01 15.20
C THR A 205 -9.63 13.68 15.62
N ARG A 206 -9.11 12.90 14.66
CA ARG A 206 -8.51 11.58 14.91
C ARG A 206 -7.13 11.46 14.26
N PHE A 207 -6.08 11.59 15.07
CA PHE A 207 -4.68 11.41 14.66
C PHE A 207 -3.92 10.60 15.71
N VAL A 208 -3.07 9.67 15.27
CA VAL A 208 -2.19 8.91 16.17
C VAL A 208 -0.87 8.56 15.50
N THR A 209 0.21 8.67 16.27
CA THR A 209 1.52 8.09 15.92
C THR A 209 1.60 6.68 16.52
N ILE A 210 1.85 5.67 15.70
CA ILE A 210 1.89 4.26 16.08
C ILE A 210 3.34 3.79 16.06
N ASP A 211 3.90 3.52 17.24
CA ASP A 211 5.24 2.94 17.41
C ASP A 211 5.18 1.41 17.60
N GLU A 212 6.31 0.81 17.98
CA GLU A 212 6.41 -0.62 18.25
C GLU A 212 5.64 -1.05 19.50
N GLN A 213 5.41 -0.14 20.44
CA GLN A 213 4.77 -0.38 21.73
C GLN A 213 3.25 -0.20 21.69
N ASN A 214 2.69 0.32 20.58
CA ASN A 214 1.27 0.54 20.43
C ASN A 214 0.45 -0.76 20.59
N GLN A 215 -0.35 -0.83 21.65
CA GLN A 215 -1.09 -2.04 22.05
C GLN A 215 -2.09 -2.49 20.98
N TYR A 216 -2.78 -1.56 20.34
CA TYR A 216 -3.78 -1.88 19.32
C TYR A 216 -3.13 -2.46 18.07
N PHE A 217 -2.03 -1.88 17.61
CA PHE A 217 -1.30 -2.39 16.46
C PHE A 217 -0.71 -3.78 16.74
N GLN A 218 -0.11 -3.99 17.92
CA GLN A 218 0.35 -5.33 18.34
C GLN A 218 -0.78 -6.36 18.40
N MET A 219 -1.96 -5.95 18.88
CA MET A 219 -3.15 -6.81 18.90
C MET A 219 -3.58 -7.20 17.49
N ILE A 220 -3.73 -6.24 16.56
CA ILE A 220 -4.11 -6.52 15.17
C ILE A 220 -3.13 -7.46 14.50
N ARG A 221 -1.81 -7.21 14.61
CA ARG A 221 -0.78 -8.04 13.95
C ARG A 221 -0.81 -9.48 14.43
N ARG A 222 -0.98 -9.71 15.73
CA ARG A 222 -1.09 -11.05 16.33
C ARG A 222 -2.40 -11.73 15.91
N SER A 223 -3.52 -11.02 16.06
CA SER A 223 -4.84 -11.56 15.75
C SER A 223 -4.94 -11.93 14.26
N TRP A 224 -4.60 -11.01 13.36
CA TRP A 224 -4.62 -11.24 11.92
C TRP A 224 -3.74 -12.42 11.51
N GLY A 225 -2.49 -12.48 11.99
CA GLY A 225 -1.58 -13.58 11.66
C GLY A 225 -2.11 -14.95 12.12
N SER A 226 -2.66 -15.02 13.34
CA SER A 226 -3.23 -16.27 13.87
C SER A 226 -4.50 -16.71 13.13
N GLN A 227 -5.39 -15.78 12.78
CA GLN A 227 -6.60 -16.10 12.03
C GLN A 227 -6.29 -16.52 10.59
N LEU A 228 -5.36 -15.83 9.91
CA LEU A 228 -4.96 -16.19 8.56
C LEU A 228 -4.36 -17.60 8.50
N LYS A 229 -3.53 -17.96 9.50
CA LYS A 229 -2.99 -19.31 9.63
C LYS A 229 -4.09 -20.35 9.84
N ARG A 230 -5.06 -20.10 10.72
CA ARG A 230 -6.20 -21.01 10.94
C ARG A 230 -7.06 -21.19 9.70
N VAL A 231 -7.35 -20.11 8.97
CA VAL A 231 -8.11 -20.20 7.72
C VAL A 231 -7.34 -21.02 6.70
N PHE A 232 -6.02 -20.83 6.58
CA PHE A 232 -5.18 -21.62 5.69
C PHE A 232 -5.16 -23.11 6.07
N GLU A 233 -4.97 -23.44 7.35
CA GLU A 233 -4.98 -24.83 7.85
C GLU A 233 -6.35 -25.51 7.74
N ALA A 234 -7.44 -24.74 7.59
CA ALA A 234 -8.78 -25.25 7.40
C ALA A 234 -9.17 -25.43 5.91
N ILE A 235 -8.28 -25.08 4.97
CA ILE A 235 -8.49 -25.38 3.55
C ILE A 235 -8.16 -26.86 3.35
N ASP A 236 -9.11 -27.61 2.79
CA ASP A 236 -8.93 -29.02 2.48
C ASP A 236 -7.72 -29.24 1.54
N ASP A 237 -6.98 -30.32 1.79
CA ASP A 237 -5.86 -30.69 0.96
C ASP A 237 -6.31 -30.94 -0.51
N PRO A 238 -5.49 -30.55 -1.49
CA PRO A 238 -5.79 -30.85 -2.89
C PRO A 238 -5.75 -32.36 -3.14
N VAL A 239 -6.80 -32.88 -3.79
CA VAL A 239 -6.85 -34.27 -4.25
C VAL A 239 -6.17 -34.38 -5.61
N TRP A 240 -5.18 -35.27 -5.69
CA TRP A 240 -4.41 -35.54 -6.91
C TRP A 240 -4.90 -36.83 -7.58
N ASP A 241 -4.89 -36.86 -8.91
CA ASP A 241 -5.28 -38.03 -9.72
C ASP A 241 -6.64 -38.65 -9.31
N ALA A 242 -7.62 -37.78 -9.02
CA ALA A 242 -8.94 -38.23 -8.59
C ALA A 242 -9.64 -39.07 -9.70
N PRO A 243 -10.45 -40.07 -9.33
CA PRO A 243 -11.37 -40.72 -10.24
C PRO A 243 -12.26 -39.68 -10.95
N PRO A 244 -12.66 -39.88 -12.23
CA PRO A 244 -13.46 -38.91 -12.98
C PRO A 244 -14.82 -38.55 -12.35
N GLU A 245 -15.32 -39.40 -11.44
CA GLU A 245 -16.57 -39.20 -10.72
C GLU A 245 -16.46 -38.32 -9.46
N ASP A 246 -15.25 -38.07 -8.95
CA ASP A 246 -15.03 -37.21 -7.78
C ASP A 246 -14.98 -35.74 -8.19
N THR A 247 -15.67 -34.87 -7.42
CA THR A 247 -15.76 -33.42 -7.75
C THR A 247 -15.35 -32.49 -6.60
N LEU A 248 -15.05 -33.03 -5.41
CA LEU A 248 -14.69 -32.25 -4.22
C LEU A 248 -13.17 -32.09 -4.14
N ASN A 249 -12.69 -30.83 -4.12
CA ASN A 249 -11.27 -30.46 -3.95
C ASN A 249 -10.29 -31.13 -4.93
N VAL A 250 -10.78 -31.54 -6.11
CA VAL A 250 -9.98 -32.20 -7.15
C VAL A 250 -9.08 -31.18 -7.84
N LEU A 251 -7.77 -31.35 -7.67
CA LEU A 251 -6.75 -30.53 -8.32
C LEU A 251 -6.33 -31.10 -9.68
N SER A 252 -6.35 -32.42 -9.84
CA SER A 252 -6.12 -33.11 -11.12
C SER A 252 -6.92 -34.41 -11.16
N THR A 253 -7.38 -34.79 -12.36
CA THR A 253 -8.08 -36.06 -12.57
C THR A 253 -7.16 -37.07 -13.26
N ALA A 254 -7.42 -38.36 -13.07
CA ALA A 254 -6.68 -39.41 -13.77
C ALA A 254 -6.82 -39.34 -15.32
N ALA A 255 -7.79 -38.57 -15.83
CA ALA A 255 -8.02 -38.35 -17.26
C ALA A 255 -7.33 -37.08 -17.82
N ASP A 256 -6.60 -36.31 -17.00
CA ASP A 256 -5.97 -35.07 -17.45
C ASP A 256 -4.86 -35.30 -18.48
N ILE A 257 -4.97 -34.61 -19.62
CA ILE A 257 -4.08 -34.72 -20.78
C ILE A 257 -2.76 -33.94 -20.55
N SER A 258 -2.70 -33.11 -19.50
CA SER A 258 -1.53 -32.32 -19.13
C SER A 258 -0.50 -33.19 -18.41
N GLU A 259 0.46 -33.74 -19.17
CA GLU A 259 1.65 -34.38 -18.62
C GLU A 259 2.83 -33.42 -18.53
N PRO A 260 3.67 -33.52 -17.48
CA PRO A 260 4.91 -32.76 -17.43
C PRO A 260 5.77 -33.12 -18.64
N VAL A 261 6.34 -32.10 -19.30
CA VAL A 261 7.28 -32.31 -20.39
C VAL A 261 8.55 -32.97 -19.83
N ARG A 262 8.70 -34.28 -20.09
CA ARG A 262 9.86 -35.06 -19.63
C ARG A 262 10.96 -35.00 -20.70
N VAL A 263 12.06 -34.33 -20.39
CA VAL A 263 13.26 -34.33 -21.23
C VAL A 263 13.98 -35.68 -21.04
N PRO A 264 14.27 -36.43 -22.12
CA PRO A 264 14.96 -37.71 -21.99
C PRO A 264 16.41 -37.51 -21.53
N PRO A 265 16.94 -38.37 -20.65
CA PRO A 265 18.34 -38.29 -20.26
C PRO A 265 19.29 -38.62 -21.43
N PRO A 266 20.51 -38.05 -21.45
CA PRO A 266 21.51 -38.36 -22.48
C PRO A 266 21.91 -39.85 -22.52
N ASN A 267 22.40 -40.30 -23.68
CA ASN A 267 22.90 -41.67 -23.85
C ASN A 267 24.05 -41.96 -22.87
N GLY A 268 23.93 -43.02 -22.08
CA GLY A 268 24.92 -43.45 -21.08
C GLY A 268 24.47 -43.30 -19.62
N VAL A 269 23.37 -42.61 -19.35
CA VAL A 269 22.76 -42.55 -18.01
C VAL A 269 21.90 -43.79 -17.80
N ALA A 270 22.23 -44.60 -16.78
CA ALA A 270 21.47 -45.79 -16.41
C ALA A 270 20.03 -45.40 -16.01
N ARG A 271 19.03 -46.06 -16.61
CA ARG A 271 17.62 -45.88 -16.24
C ARG A 271 17.29 -46.80 -15.06
N GLY A 272 16.91 -46.23 -13.93
CA GLY A 272 16.19 -46.97 -12.90
C GLY A 272 14.81 -47.38 -13.44
N LEU A 273 14.38 -48.62 -13.17
CA LEU A 273 13.03 -49.07 -13.54
C LEU A 273 11.99 -48.44 -12.61
N GLN A 274 10.87 -48.05 -13.23
CA GLN A 274 9.63 -47.49 -12.69
C GLN A 274 9.57 -45.96 -12.61
N SER A 275 8.71 -45.39 -13.46
CA SER A 275 8.03 -44.13 -13.16
C SER A 275 7.25 -44.31 -11.86
N VAL A 276 7.64 -43.61 -10.82
CA VAL A 276 6.82 -43.51 -9.60
C VAL A 276 5.44 -43.00 -10.03
N PRO A 277 4.34 -43.65 -9.60
CA PRO A 277 2.99 -43.11 -9.81
C PRO A 277 2.96 -41.66 -9.33
N ARG A 278 2.18 -40.80 -10.00
CA ARG A 278 1.93 -39.45 -9.48
C ARG A 278 1.40 -39.58 -8.04
N GLN A 279 1.88 -38.71 -7.17
CA GLN A 279 1.63 -38.78 -5.74
C GLN A 279 0.11 -38.59 -5.50
N ILE A 280 -0.59 -39.67 -5.17
CA ILE A 280 -2.06 -39.76 -5.16
C ILE A 280 -2.68 -38.98 -3.98
N LEU A 281 -1.88 -38.63 -2.97
CA LEU A 281 -2.30 -37.90 -1.77
C LEU A 281 -1.26 -36.84 -1.42
N ALA A 282 -1.71 -35.62 -1.07
CA ALA A 282 -0.88 -34.69 -0.32
C ALA A 282 -0.29 -35.43 0.89
N GLU A 283 1.00 -35.25 1.17
CA GLU A 283 1.73 -35.99 2.22
C GLU A 283 0.90 -36.13 3.50
N GLN A 284 0.29 -37.30 3.72
CA GLN A 284 -0.24 -37.64 5.03
C GLN A 284 0.98 -37.84 5.92
N ASP A 285 1.14 -36.98 6.92
CA ASP A 285 2.14 -37.12 7.98
C ASP A 285 2.17 -38.59 8.42
N GLY A 286 3.34 -39.20 8.26
CA GLY A 286 3.58 -40.58 8.61
C GLY A 286 3.21 -40.80 10.08
N ASP A 287 2.19 -41.60 10.28
CA ASP A 287 1.82 -42.21 11.55
C ASP A 287 3.03 -43.01 12.06
N VAL A 288 3.87 -42.39 12.91
CA VAL A 288 4.86 -43.11 13.72
C VAL A 288 4.12 -43.74 14.90
N GLY A 289 3.26 -44.70 14.58
CA GLY A 289 2.65 -45.65 15.49
C GLY A 289 3.44 -46.95 15.49
N GLN A 290 4.29 -47.11 16.52
CA GLN A 290 4.70 -48.35 17.17
C GLN A 290 4.91 -49.63 16.32
N ALA A 291 6.18 -50.08 16.27
CA ALA A 291 6.49 -51.51 16.35
C ALA A 291 7.84 -51.73 17.08
N SER A 292 7.77 -52.58 18.11
CA SER A 292 8.80 -53.14 19.02
C SER A 292 9.57 -52.20 19.94
#